data_AF-A0A4Y8SRG3-F1
#
_entry.id   AF-A0A4Y8SRG3-F1
#
_cell.length_a   1.000
_cell.length_b   1.000
_cell.length_c   1.000
_cell.angle_alpha   90.00
_cell.angle_beta   90.00
_cell.angle_gamma   90.00
#
_symmetry.space_group_name_H-M   'P 1'
#
loop_
_entity.id
_entity.type
_entity.pdbx_description
1 polymer ?
#
loop_
_entity_poly.entity_id
_entity_poly.type
_entity_poly.pdbx_seq_one_letter_code
_entity_poly.pdbx_strand_id
1 'polypeptide(L)'
;MPVFISYRHAGRLDAFILNERLLLEGITTQLVMVDSLGQTFDDLHGGFCQQLADATHWVGVLTAGDEGDWWTAWLLGAAAMTGRRVSFYLGCTAEAPSRLGKWPVMREREHIDLFVWAYHDERTFGRGIHPSMPRGGAADRDNADFFHADLKAKIRRGF
;
A
#
# COMPACT_ATOMS: atom_id res chain seq x y z
N MET A 1 12.86 -4.76 -0.99
CA MET A 1 11.49 -4.54 -1.51
C MET A 1 10.81 -3.55 -0.58
N PRO A 2 11.00 -2.22 -0.74
CA PRO A 2 10.43 -1.26 0.20
C PRO A 2 8.90 -1.20 0.13
N VAL A 3 8.28 -0.89 1.26
CA VAL A 3 6.84 -0.63 1.41
C VAL A 3 6.63 0.86 1.63
N PHE A 4 5.96 1.51 0.69
CA PHE A 4 5.53 2.90 0.83
C PHE A 4 4.21 2.94 1.61
N ILE A 5 4.17 3.67 2.73
CA ILE A 5 2.98 3.85 3.56
C ILE A 5 2.54 5.31 3.46
N SER A 6 1.39 5.56 2.84
CA SER A 6 0.81 6.89 2.75
C SER A 6 -0.32 7.04 3.77
N TYR A 7 -0.34 8.14 4.52
CA TYR A 7 -1.36 8.39 5.54
C TYR A 7 -1.68 9.88 5.67
N ARG A 8 -2.84 10.21 6.26
CA ARG A 8 -3.19 11.58 6.63
C ARG A 8 -2.97 11.82 8.11
N HIS A 9 -2.97 13.07 8.54
CA HIS A 9 -2.84 13.43 9.95
C HIS A 9 -3.79 12.65 10.88
N ALA A 10 -5.05 12.43 10.46
CA ALA A 10 -6.04 11.66 11.22
C ALA A 10 -5.68 10.17 11.37
N GLY A 11 -4.97 9.59 10.40
CA GLY A 11 -4.57 8.17 10.38
C GLY A 11 -3.16 7.93 10.93
N ARG A 12 -2.55 8.95 11.56
CA ARG A 12 -1.15 8.89 12.02
C ARG A 12 -0.88 7.72 12.96
N LEU A 13 -1.75 7.49 13.94
CA LEU A 13 -1.53 6.42 14.91
C LEU A 13 -1.52 5.05 14.23
N ASP A 14 -2.50 4.79 13.36
CA ASP A 14 -2.61 3.55 12.59
C ASP A 14 -1.41 3.34 11.67
N ALA A 15 -0.96 4.40 10.99
CA ALA A 15 0.19 4.34 10.11
C ALA A 15 1.49 4.02 10.86
N PHE A 16 1.66 4.56 12.07
CA PHE A 16 2.81 4.25 12.92
C PHE A 16 2.74 2.81 13.45
N ILE A 17 1.56 2.33 13.87
CA ILE A 17 1.39 0.94 14.31
C ILE A 17 1.74 -0.03 13.18
N LEU A 18 1.21 0.22 11.97
CA LEU A 18 1.54 -0.55 10.77
C LEU A 18 3.05 -0.52 10.49
N ASN A 19 3.65 0.68 10.48
CA ASN A 19 5.08 0.86 10.23
C ASN A 19 5.95 0.07 11.20
N GLU A 20 5.70 0.19 12.50
CA GLU A 20 6.45 -0.54 13.54
C GLU A 20 6.31 -2.05 13.37
N ARG A 21 5.09 -2.54 13.09
CA ARG A 21 4.87 -3.98 12.86
C ARG A 21 5.69 -4.50 11.68
N LEU A 22 5.74 -3.76 10.57
CA LEU A 22 6.53 -4.14 9.39
C LEU A 22 8.05 -4.08 9.67
N LEU A 23 8.51 -3.04 10.37
CA LEU A 23 9.93 -2.91 10.74
C LEU A 23 10.41 -4.07 11.64
N LEU A 24 9.58 -4.53 12.57
CA LEU A 24 9.87 -5.68 13.43
C LEU A 24 10.09 -6.98 12.64
N GLU A 25 9.50 -7.10 11.47
CA GLU A 25 9.63 -8.24 10.54
C GLU A 25 10.76 -8.03 9.52
N GLY A 26 11.57 -6.98 9.69
CA GLY A 26 12.68 -6.65 8.80
C GLY A 26 12.25 -6.12 7.43
N ILE A 27 11.05 -5.55 7.33
CA ILE A 27 10.51 -4.96 6.10
C ILE A 27 10.84 -3.46 6.09
N THR A 28 11.58 -3.00 5.08
CA THR A 28 11.89 -1.58 4.92
C THR A 28 10.65 -0.78 4.54
N THR A 29 10.35 0.26 5.30
CA THR A 29 9.18 1.12 5.09
C THR A 29 9.58 2.57 4.78
N GLN A 30 8.73 3.24 4.01
CA GLN A 30 8.80 4.68 3.76
C GLN A 30 7.46 5.29 4.18
N LEU A 31 7.45 5.94 5.34
CA LEU A 31 6.23 6.48 5.94
C LEU A 31 6.06 7.96 5.55
N VAL A 32 5.04 8.29 4.77
CA VAL A 32 4.83 9.64 4.21
C VAL A 32 3.45 10.16 4.52
N MET A 33 3.41 11.34 5.13
CA MET A 33 2.17 12.05 5.36
C MET A 33 1.74 12.75 4.08
N VAL A 34 0.50 12.52 3.68
CA VAL A 34 -0.17 13.25 2.60
C VAL A 34 -0.82 14.48 3.22
N ASP A 35 -0.04 15.56 3.34
CA ASP A 35 -0.53 16.86 3.80
C ASP A 35 -0.27 17.93 2.72
N SER A 36 -1.30 18.70 2.41
CA SER A 36 -1.23 19.83 1.47
C SER A 36 -0.83 21.15 2.16
N LEU A 37 -0.67 21.17 3.48
CA LEU A 37 -0.32 22.37 4.23
C LEU A 37 1.18 22.69 4.09
N GLY A 38 1.51 23.59 3.17
CA GLY A 38 2.81 24.27 3.10
C GLY A 38 3.79 23.75 2.06
N GLN A 39 3.43 22.74 1.27
CA GLN A 39 4.20 22.29 0.10
C GLN A 39 3.48 22.66 -1.19
N THR A 40 4.24 22.97 -2.25
CA THR A 40 3.63 23.18 -3.56
C THR A 40 3.15 21.84 -4.12
N PHE A 41 2.15 21.88 -5.00
CA PHE A 41 1.65 20.68 -5.68
C PHE A 41 2.77 19.90 -6.38
N ASP A 42 3.70 20.61 -7.02
CA ASP A 42 4.80 20.00 -7.78
C ASP A 42 5.79 19.27 -6.86
N ASP A 43 6.07 19.84 -5.68
CA ASP A 43 6.95 19.20 -4.68
C ASP A 43 6.32 17.90 -4.16
N LEU A 44 5.02 17.93 -3.86
CA LEU A 44 4.27 16.75 -3.41
C LEU A 44 4.23 15.67 -4.48
N HIS A 45 3.89 16.05 -5.71
CA HIS A 45 3.81 15.13 -6.84
C HIS A 45 5.16 14.46 -7.12
N GLY A 46 6.24 15.26 -7.19
CA GLY A 46 7.60 14.75 -7.39
C GLY A 46 8.03 13.81 -6.26
N GLY A 47 7.76 14.18 -5.01
CA GLY A 47 8.00 13.35 -3.84
C GLY A 47 7.28 11.99 -3.94
N PHE A 48 5.97 11.99 -4.20
CA PHE A 48 5.22 10.74 -4.32
C PHE A 48 5.67 9.87 -5.50
N CYS A 49 6.02 10.48 -6.64
CA CYS A 49 6.59 9.74 -7.77
C CYS A 49 7.86 9.00 -7.36
N GLN A 50 8.76 9.67 -6.63
CA GLN A 50 10.00 9.05 -6.18
C GLN A 50 9.73 7.92 -5.16
N GLN A 51 8.88 8.16 -4.16
CA GLN A 51 8.54 7.15 -3.15
C GLN A 51 7.90 5.91 -3.80
N LEU A 52 6.96 6.10 -4.72
CA LEU A 52 6.32 5.01 -5.44
C LEU A 52 7.25 4.30 -6.43
N ALA A 53 8.22 5.02 -6.99
CA ALA A 53 9.26 4.46 -7.86
C ALA A 53 10.21 3.55 -7.08
N ASP A 54 10.57 3.93 -5.86
CA ASP A 54 11.50 3.18 -5.01
C ASP A 54 10.83 2.03 -4.25
N ALA A 55 9.52 2.12 -4.06
CA ALA A 55 8.73 1.09 -3.42
C ALA A 55 8.28 -0.03 -4.37
N THR A 56 8.06 -1.20 -3.78
CA THR A 56 7.48 -2.38 -4.45
C THR A 56 6.02 -2.57 -4.05
N HIS A 57 5.69 -2.18 -2.82
CA HIS A 57 4.38 -2.24 -2.22
C HIS A 57 3.94 -0.83 -1.83
N TRP A 58 2.64 -0.59 -1.89
CA TRP A 58 2.02 0.62 -1.36
C TRP A 58 0.89 0.23 -0.42
N VAL A 59 0.92 0.75 0.80
CA VAL A 59 -0.16 0.66 1.76
C VAL A 59 -0.75 2.05 2.01
N GLY A 60 -2.01 2.24 1.60
CA GLY A 60 -2.78 3.44 1.90
C GLY A 60 -3.50 3.30 3.23
N VAL A 61 -3.15 4.14 4.22
CA VAL A 61 -3.87 4.23 5.49
C VAL A 61 -5.02 5.21 5.32
N LEU A 62 -6.24 4.70 5.42
CA LEU A 62 -7.47 5.44 5.18
C LEU A 62 -8.19 5.72 6.50
N THR A 63 -8.80 6.89 6.55
CA THR A 63 -9.62 7.35 7.68
C THR A 63 -11.06 7.60 7.26
N ALA A 64 -11.96 7.69 8.23
CA ALA A 64 -13.36 8.04 7.96
C ALA A 64 -13.43 9.39 7.24
N GLY A 65 -14.11 9.44 6.09
CA GLY A 65 -14.23 10.64 5.26
C GLY A 65 -13.24 10.73 4.09
N ASP A 66 -12.35 9.76 3.88
CA ASP A 66 -11.46 9.70 2.69
C ASP A 66 -12.18 9.25 1.38
N GLU A 67 -13.52 9.23 1.39
CA GLU A 67 -14.38 9.03 0.23
C GLU A 67 -14.33 10.23 -0.72
N GLY A 68 -13.22 10.35 -1.47
CA GLY A 68 -13.07 11.42 -2.45
C GLY A 68 -11.70 12.06 -2.47
N ASP A 69 -10.75 11.59 -1.65
CA ASP A 69 -9.40 12.13 -1.70
C ASP A 69 -8.75 11.84 -3.06
N TRP A 70 -8.44 12.94 -3.77
CA TRP A 70 -7.90 12.89 -5.12
C TRP A 70 -6.46 12.36 -5.12
N TRP A 71 -5.69 12.56 -4.03
CA TRP A 71 -4.34 12.04 -3.90
C TRP A 71 -4.30 10.52 -3.78
N THR A 72 -5.20 9.96 -2.98
CA THR A 72 -5.38 8.51 -2.88
C THR A 72 -5.77 7.91 -4.24
N ALA A 73 -6.68 8.56 -4.98
CA ALA A 73 -7.07 8.11 -6.31
C ALA A 73 -5.94 8.18 -7.34
N TRP A 74 -5.15 9.26 -7.31
CA TRP A 74 -3.98 9.42 -8.18
C TRP A 74 -2.89 8.39 -7.87
N LEU A 75 -2.53 8.22 -6.59
CA LEU A 75 -1.57 7.20 -6.14
C LEU A 75 -2.01 5.79 -6.55
N LEU A 76 -3.30 5.50 -6.42
CA LEU A 76 -3.88 4.23 -6.86
C LEU A 76 -3.73 3.99 -8.36
N GLY A 77 -4.00 5.01 -9.17
CA GLY A 77 -3.77 4.93 -10.62
C GLY A 77 -2.29 4.67 -10.94
N ALA A 78 -1.39 5.47 -10.37
CA ALA A 78 0.05 5.35 -10.58
C ALA A 78 0.59 3.98 -10.14
N ALA A 79 0.16 3.48 -8.97
CA ALA A 79 0.57 2.21 -8.42
C ALA A 79 0.06 1.03 -9.27
N ALA A 80 -1.20 1.08 -9.71
CA ALA A 80 -1.77 0.05 -10.56
C ALA A 80 -1.12 -0.01 -11.96
N MET A 81 -0.80 1.15 -12.55
CA MET A 81 -0.11 1.22 -13.85
C MET A 81 1.32 0.68 -13.78
N THR A 82 1.98 0.82 -12.64
CA THR A 82 3.37 0.39 -12.43
C THR A 82 3.50 -0.98 -11.79
N GLY A 83 2.39 -1.73 -11.66
CA GLY A 83 2.38 -3.10 -11.13
C GLY A 83 2.64 -3.21 -9.62
N ARG A 84 2.53 -2.12 -8.85
CA ARG A 84 2.81 -2.17 -7.40
C ARG A 84 1.80 -3.01 -6.64
N ARG A 85 2.26 -3.61 -5.54
CA ARG A 85 1.41 -4.33 -4.60
C ARG A 85 0.65 -3.35 -3.72
N VAL A 86 -0.52 -2.96 -4.18
CA VAL A 86 -1.46 -2.09 -3.46
C VAL A 86 -2.22 -2.85 -2.36
N SER A 87 -2.33 -2.25 -1.18
CA SER A 87 -3.25 -2.65 -0.11
C SER A 87 -3.71 -1.44 0.68
N PHE A 88 -4.81 -1.56 1.42
CA PHE A 88 -5.32 -0.48 2.27
C PHE A 88 -5.43 -0.93 3.71
N TYR A 89 -5.24 -0.01 4.64
CA TYR A 89 -5.52 -0.23 6.07
C TYR A 89 -6.59 0.78 6.52
N LEU A 90 -7.67 0.28 7.12
CA LEU A 90 -8.70 1.11 7.73
C LEU A 90 -8.77 0.85 9.22
N GLY A 91 -8.68 1.91 10.01
CA GLY A 91 -9.01 1.87 11.43
C GLY A 91 -10.48 1.49 11.66
N CYS A 92 -10.76 0.93 12.83
CA CYS A 92 -11.96 0.18 13.22
C CYS A 92 -13.33 0.86 12.98
N THR A 93 -13.37 2.15 12.65
CA THR A 93 -14.62 2.93 12.46
C THR A 93 -14.86 3.41 11.03
N ALA A 94 -13.97 3.10 10.08
CA ALA A 94 -14.10 3.53 8.69
C ALA A 94 -14.67 2.41 7.80
N GLU A 95 -15.68 2.75 6.99
CA GLU A 95 -16.10 1.90 5.88
C GLU A 95 -15.18 2.07 4.69
N ALA A 96 -14.93 0.97 3.98
CA ALA A 96 -14.10 1.02 2.78
C ALA A 96 -14.93 1.57 1.62
N PRO A 97 -14.46 2.62 0.93
CA PRO A 97 -15.13 3.10 -0.28
C PRO A 97 -15.32 1.93 -1.26
N SER A 98 -16.54 1.75 -1.79
CA SER A 98 -16.89 0.64 -2.69
C SER A 98 -15.94 0.51 -3.89
N ARG A 99 -15.42 1.66 -4.37
CA ARG A 99 -14.39 1.76 -5.43
C ARG A 99 -13.08 1.03 -5.13
N LEU A 100 -12.76 0.77 -3.86
CA LEU A 100 -11.55 0.05 -3.45
C LEU A 100 -11.74 -1.46 -3.44
N GLY A 101 -12.93 -1.95 -3.79
CA GLY A 101 -13.28 -3.37 -3.77
C GLY A 101 -12.39 -4.26 -4.63
N LYS A 102 -11.55 -3.74 -5.54
CA LYS A 102 -10.54 -4.54 -6.24
C LYS A 102 -9.40 -4.98 -5.31
N TRP A 103 -8.96 -4.12 -4.41
CA TRP A 103 -7.72 -4.32 -3.64
C TRP A 103 -7.97 -4.93 -2.26
N PRO A 104 -6.94 -5.53 -1.64
CA PRO A 104 -7.02 -5.99 -0.26
C PRO A 104 -7.23 -4.83 0.71
N VAL A 105 -8.13 -5.02 1.67
CA VAL A 105 -8.42 -4.04 2.72
C VAL A 105 -8.22 -4.72 4.08
N MET A 106 -7.18 -4.28 4.78
CA MET A 106 -6.84 -4.66 6.14
C MET A 106 -7.64 -3.78 7.11
N ARG A 107 -8.08 -4.37 8.22
CA ARG A 107 -8.95 -3.73 9.23
C ARG A 107 -8.50 -4.09 10.65
N GLU A 108 -7.95 -5.29 10.80
CA GLU A 108 -7.48 -5.85 12.06
C GLU A 108 -5.95 -6.01 12.02
N ARG A 109 -5.33 -6.24 13.18
CA ARG A 109 -3.85 -6.39 13.26
C ARG A 109 -3.40 -7.68 12.62
N GLU A 110 -4.22 -8.71 12.74
CA GLU A 110 -4.08 -10.02 12.13
C GLU A 110 -4.01 -9.90 10.59
N HIS A 111 -4.72 -8.93 10.01
CA HIS A 111 -4.62 -8.64 8.57
C HIS A 111 -3.26 -8.04 8.17
N ILE A 112 -2.61 -7.30 9.07
CA ILE A 112 -1.24 -6.80 8.86
C ILE A 112 -0.27 -7.98 8.84
N ASP A 113 -0.48 -8.96 9.73
CA ASP A 113 0.32 -10.18 9.71
C ASP A 113 0.13 -10.89 8.37
N LEU A 114 -1.10 -11.11 7.90
CA LEU A 114 -1.34 -11.71 6.57
C LEU A 114 -0.60 -10.97 5.43
N PHE A 115 -0.51 -9.64 5.50
CA PHE A 115 0.30 -8.86 4.56
C PHE A 115 1.80 -9.15 4.70
N VAL A 116 2.35 -9.21 5.91
CA VAL A 116 3.75 -9.59 6.18
C VAL A 116 4.04 -10.96 5.58
N TRP A 117 3.18 -11.94 5.82
CA TRP A 117 3.32 -13.29 5.27
C TRP A 117 3.34 -13.26 3.74
N ALA A 118 2.39 -12.56 3.11
CA ALA A 118 2.35 -12.41 1.65
C ALA A 118 3.58 -11.70 1.09
N TYR A 119 4.11 -10.69 1.79
CA TYR A 119 5.33 -9.99 1.41
C TYR A 119 6.56 -10.91 1.43
N HIS A 120 6.72 -11.71 2.49
CA HIS A 120 7.84 -12.65 2.59
C HIS A 120 7.74 -13.79 1.58
N ASP A 121 6.51 -14.27 1.31
CA ASP A 121 6.24 -15.24 0.24
C ASP A 121 6.71 -14.69 -1.11
N GLU A 122 6.28 -13.47 -1.45
CA GLU A 122 6.68 -12.81 -2.70
C GLU A 122 8.19 -12.62 -2.82
N ARG A 123 8.85 -12.22 -1.72
CA ARG A 123 10.31 -12.09 -1.65
C ARG A 123 11.02 -13.43 -1.86
N THR A 124 10.50 -14.50 -1.27
CA THR A 124 11.07 -15.85 -1.35
C THR A 124 10.97 -16.42 -2.77
N PHE A 125 9.83 -16.21 -3.43
CA PHE A 125 9.60 -16.68 -4.80
C PHE A 125 10.18 -15.76 -5.88
N GLY A 126 10.89 -14.70 -5.52
CA GLY A 126 11.47 -13.75 -6.47
C GLY A 126 10.43 -13.06 -7.36
N ARG A 127 9.16 -13.05 -6.93
CA ARG A 127 8.05 -12.38 -7.63
C ARG A 127 8.02 -10.88 -7.35
N GLY A 128 8.87 -10.41 -6.44
CA GLY A 128 9.05 -9.01 -6.13
C GLY A 128 9.62 -8.21 -7.30
N ILE A 129 9.19 -6.96 -7.41
CA ILE A 129 9.66 -6.05 -8.46
C ILE A 129 11.16 -5.79 -8.27
N HIS A 130 11.97 -6.26 -9.21
CA HIS A 130 13.39 -5.92 -9.25
C HIS A 130 13.56 -4.57 -9.95
N PRO A 131 14.29 -3.60 -9.37
CA PRO A 131 14.48 -2.27 -9.97
C PRO A 131 15.18 -2.30 -11.34
N SER A 132 15.77 -3.43 -11.75
CA SER A 132 16.42 -3.62 -13.05
C SER A 132 15.51 -4.19 -14.15
N MET A 133 14.25 -4.53 -13.86
CA MET A 133 13.27 -4.97 -14.87
C MET A 133 12.55 -3.76 -15.48
N PRO A 134 12.11 -3.81 -16.75
CA PRO A 134 11.23 -2.81 -17.31
C PRO A 134 9.96 -2.68 -16.44
N ARG A 135 9.78 -1.53 -15.79
CA ARG A 135 8.63 -1.25 -14.92
C ARG A 135 7.33 -1.41 -15.72
N GLY A 136 6.35 -2.13 -15.18
CA GLY A 136 5.02 -2.28 -15.81
C GLY A 136 4.91 -3.37 -16.90
N GLY A 137 5.85 -4.32 -16.95
CA GLY A 137 5.70 -5.50 -17.82
C GLY A 137 4.50 -6.38 -17.44
N ALA A 138 3.96 -7.15 -18.40
CA ALA A 138 2.79 -8.01 -18.18
C ALA A 138 2.95 -8.97 -16.97
N ALA A 139 4.14 -9.56 -16.81
CA ALA A 139 4.44 -10.46 -15.69
C ALA A 139 4.35 -9.77 -14.32
N ASP A 140 4.68 -8.48 -14.23
CA ASP A 140 4.59 -7.73 -12.97
C ASP A 140 3.13 -7.44 -12.60
N ARG A 141 2.30 -7.16 -13.60
CA ARG A 141 0.86 -6.99 -13.43
C ARG A 141 0.20 -8.30 -12.96
N ASP A 142 0.57 -9.43 -13.55
CA ASP A 142 0.05 -10.74 -13.16
C ASP A 142 0.44 -11.09 -11.71
N ASN A 143 1.69 -10.81 -11.33
CA ASN A 143 2.14 -10.99 -9.95
C ASN A 143 1.41 -10.05 -8.98
N ALA A 144 1.12 -8.81 -9.39
CA ALA A 144 0.32 -7.89 -8.59
C ALA A 144 -1.10 -8.38 -8.38
N ASP A 145 -1.78 -8.81 -9.44
CA ASP A 145 -3.14 -9.34 -9.37
C ASP A 145 -3.17 -10.65 -8.54
N PHE A 146 -2.13 -11.51 -8.62
CA PHE A 146 -1.99 -12.69 -7.75
C PHE A 146 -1.86 -12.30 -6.27
N PHE A 147 -0.95 -11.37 -5.95
CA PHE A 147 -0.76 -10.86 -4.58
C PHE A 147 -2.09 -10.29 -4.03
N HIS A 148 -2.80 -9.49 -4.83
CA HIS A 148 -4.08 -8.90 -4.43
C HIS A 148 -5.15 -9.96 -4.18
N ALA A 149 -5.26 -10.96 -5.07
CA ALA A 149 -6.24 -12.02 -4.94
C ALA A 149 -5.98 -12.91 -3.71
N ASP A 150 -4.72 -13.30 -3.49
CA ASP A 150 -4.32 -14.16 -2.37
C ASP A 150 -4.52 -13.47 -1.02
N LEU A 151 -4.00 -12.26 -0.84
CA LEU A 151 -4.14 -11.52 0.42
C LEU A 151 -5.61 -11.25 0.74
N LYS A 152 -6.40 -10.87 -0.27
CA LYS A 152 -7.84 -10.63 -0.09
C LYS A 152 -8.61 -11.90 0.26
N ALA A 153 -8.22 -13.05 -0.31
CA ALA A 153 -8.83 -14.33 0.03
C ALA A 153 -8.51 -14.75 1.46
N LYS A 154 -7.27 -14.54 1.93
CA LYS A 154 -6.86 -14.81 3.32
C LYS A 154 -7.61 -13.93 4.32
N ILE A 155 -7.67 -12.62 4.07
CA ILE A 155 -8.43 -11.66 4.90
C ILE A 155 -9.91 -12.09 5.01
N ARG A 156 -10.55 -12.45 3.90
CA ARG A 156 -11.96 -12.88 3.91
C ARG A 156 -12.22 -14.18 4.68
N ARG A 157 -11.23 -15.04 4.80
CA ARG A 157 -11.37 -16.35 5.47
C ARG A 157 -11.06 -16.28 6.97
N GLY A 158 -10.50 -15.16 7.45
CA GLY A 158 -10.17 -14.97 8.87
C GLY A 158 -9.09 -15.92 9.38
N PHE A 159 -8.09 -16.22 8.53
CA PHE A 159 -6.92 -16.99 8.94
C PHE A 159 -5.93 -16.15 9.73
#